data_AF-A0AA39Y7P7-F1
#
_entry.id   AF-A0AA39Y7P7-F1
#
_cell.length_a   1.000
_cell.length_b   1.000
_cell.length_c   1.000
_cell.angle_alpha   90.00
_cell.angle_beta   90.00
_cell.angle_gamma   90.00
#
_symmetry.space_group_name_H-M   'P 1'
#
loop_
_entity.id
_entity.type
_entity.pdbx_description
1 polymer ?
#
loop_
_entity_poly.entity_id
_entity_poly.type
_entity_poly.pdbx_seq_one_letter_code
_entity_poly.pdbx_strand_id
1 'polypeptide(L)'
;MLLLQTLQRGSRHGLQRTSGSLTFRTSTSHPRTTPARPLSFANAQHLQKRLANGQPCRIPARILHTTSVLTQQAQTASATTTLQTSTPQLPAYQPPTTGLLSYLPSSFVPYAELVRLDKPVGTYYLFFPCLFSTLLAAPLATPIAAPTAVLGTSLLFLTGALVMRGAGCTINDLWDRNLDPHVARTRLRPIARGAVSPQSAVVFTGAQLLTGLAVLLQFPQPSCFFYGAPSLFFVATYPLAKRVTYYPQAVLGLTFSWGAMMGFPALHVDLLSDSVAATAAGCLYASCVAWTVLYDMIYAHMDIRDDVKAGIKSIALAHEKNTKAVLSGLAAVQVALLATAGSVVGAGPVFFVGSVGGAVATLGAMIWRVKLKSVADCWWWFRNGCWMTGGAISAGLLGEYLAQLFGWYGDDVEEKKEVLSA
;
A
#
# COMPACT_ATOMS: atom_id res chain seq x y z
N MET A 1 -4.35 -31.58 -17.21
CA MET A 1 -5.73 -31.91 -17.61
C MET A 1 -6.60 -31.92 -16.35
N LEU A 2 -7.90 -31.61 -16.42
CA LEU A 2 -8.84 -31.52 -15.28
C LEU A 2 -8.43 -30.55 -14.12
N LEU A 3 -8.72 -29.26 -14.29
CA LEU A 3 -9.65 -28.51 -13.41
C LEU A 3 -9.93 -27.09 -13.94
N LEU A 4 -10.71 -26.96 -15.03
CA LEU A 4 -10.96 -25.66 -15.67
C LEU A 4 -12.35 -25.60 -16.33
N GLN A 5 -13.44 -25.80 -15.55
CA GLN A 5 -14.82 -25.75 -16.08
C GLN A 5 -15.96 -25.59 -15.04
N THR A 6 -15.97 -24.49 -14.27
CA THR A 6 -17.15 -23.90 -13.59
C THR A 6 -16.75 -22.50 -13.13
N LEU A 7 -17.53 -21.42 -13.25
CA LEU A 7 -18.98 -21.28 -13.44
C LEU A 7 -19.30 -20.33 -14.61
N GLN A 8 -20.10 -20.76 -15.60
CA GLN A 8 -20.65 -19.84 -16.61
C GLN A 8 -22.02 -20.29 -17.14
N ARG A 9 -23.07 -20.08 -16.32
CA ARG A 9 -24.51 -20.10 -16.63
C ARG A 9 -25.20 -19.44 -15.41
N GLY A 10 -26.19 -18.57 -15.53
CA GLY A 10 -26.75 -17.93 -16.73
C GLY A 10 -28.23 -17.59 -16.48
N SER A 11 -28.65 -16.36 -16.78
CA SER A 11 -30.07 -16.01 -16.82
C SER A 11 -30.33 -15.03 -17.96
N ARG A 12 -31.25 -15.40 -18.85
CA ARG A 12 -31.87 -14.53 -19.86
C ARG A 12 -33.37 -14.51 -19.57
N HIS A 13 -33.94 -13.32 -19.42
CA HIS A 13 -35.32 -13.07 -19.76
C HIS A 13 -35.43 -11.69 -20.39
N GLY A 14 -36.38 -11.53 -21.30
CA GLY A 14 -36.68 -10.25 -21.93
C GLY A 14 -38.10 -10.25 -22.51
N LEU A 15 -38.77 -9.11 -22.37
CA LEU A 15 -39.98 -8.69 -23.07
C LEU A 15 -39.81 -7.18 -23.26
N GLN A 16 -39.64 -6.71 -24.49
CA GLN A 16 -40.69 -6.27 -25.44
C GLN A 16 -41.04 -4.78 -25.29
N ARG A 17 -41.40 -4.16 -26.42
CA ARG A 17 -41.69 -2.74 -26.57
C ARG A 17 -43.18 -2.45 -26.42
N THR A 18 -43.51 -1.27 -25.90
CA THR A 18 -44.66 -0.47 -26.37
C THR A 18 -44.27 1.01 -26.41
N SER A 19 -44.65 1.70 -27.49
CA SER A 19 -44.47 3.15 -27.61
C SER A 19 -45.65 3.91 -27.01
N GLY A 20 -45.42 5.12 -26.50
CA GLY A 20 -46.47 6.04 -26.07
C GLY A 20 -45.98 7.49 -26.16
N SER A 21 -46.57 8.28 -27.05
CA SER A 21 -46.33 9.72 -27.15
C SER A 21 -47.59 10.48 -26.77
N LEU A 22 -47.48 11.49 -25.91
CA LEU A 22 -48.54 12.44 -25.60
C LEU A 22 -47.94 13.74 -25.04
N THR A 23 -48.09 14.82 -25.79
CA THR A 23 -47.73 16.20 -25.43
C THR A 23 -48.99 17.00 -25.12
N PHE A 24 -48.97 17.92 -24.13
CA PHE A 24 -50.02 18.95 -23.99
C PHE A 24 -49.54 20.23 -23.28
N ARG A 25 -50.38 21.29 -23.30
CA ARG A 25 -50.11 22.67 -22.85
C ARG A 25 -51.31 23.23 -22.02
N THR A 26 -51.23 24.34 -21.28
CA THR A 26 -50.11 25.30 -21.09
C THR A 26 -49.58 25.27 -19.63
N SER A 27 -49.78 26.21 -18.68
CA SER A 27 -50.35 27.57 -18.64
C SER A 27 -49.74 28.39 -17.49
N THR A 28 -50.01 29.70 -17.43
CA THR A 28 -49.43 30.63 -16.45
C THR A 28 -50.47 31.30 -15.54
N SER A 29 -50.11 31.51 -14.26
CA SER A 29 -50.71 32.56 -13.42
C SER A 29 -49.81 32.92 -12.23
N HIS A 30 -49.31 34.16 -12.20
CA HIS A 30 -48.84 34.85 -11.00
C HIS A 30 -49.96 35.76 -10.47
N PRO A 31 -49.99 36.08 -9.17
CA PRO A 31 -49.55 37.43 -8.79
C PRO A 31 -48.63 37.46 -7.54
N ARG A 32 -48.26 38.67 -7.10
CA ARG A 32 -47.30 38.94 -6.01
C ARG A 32 -48.00 39.51 -4.77
N THR A 33 -47.44 39.26 -3.59
CA THR A 33 -47.62 40.11 -2.39
C THR A 33 -46.28 40.34 -1.70
N THR A 34 -46.09 41.50 -1.09
CA THR A 34 -44.81 42.00 -0.56
C THR A 34 -44.51 41.54 0.88
N PRO A 35 -43.23 41.38 1.27
CA PRO A 35 -42.85 41.08 2.64
C PRO A 35 -42.99 42.32 3.56
N ALA A 36 -43.44 42.10 4.80
CA ALA A 36 -43.47 43.14 5.83
C ALA A 36 -42.09 43.34 6.50
N ARG A 37 -41.80 44.57 6.95
CA ARG A 37 -40.57 44.88 7.70
C ARG A 37 -40.58 44.22 9.09
N PRO A 38 -39.47 43.59 9.55
CA PRO A 38 -39.32 43.20 10.95
C PRO A 38 -39.14 44.43 11.86
N LEU A 39 -39.57 44.30 13.11
CA LEU A 39 -39.42 45.32 14.15
C LEU A 39 -37.95 45.42 14.62
N SER A 40 -37.52 46.64 14.97
CA SER A 40 -36.16 46.91 15.42
C SER A 40 -35.85 46.35 16.81
N PHE A 41 -34.66 45.78 16.98
CA PHE A 41 -34.10 45.26 18.24
C PHE A 41 -34.12 46.28 19.40
N ALA A 42 -34.11 47.59 19.11
CA ALA A 42 -34.05 48.65 20.10
C ALA A 42 -35.20 48.61 21.12
N ASN A 43 -36.42 48.23 20.70
CA ASN A 43 -37.60 48.29 21.56
C ASN A 43 -37.66 47.15 22.59
N ALA A 44 -37.07 45.99 22.29
CA ALA A 44 -37.04 44.85 23.21
C ALA A 44 -36.17 45.13 24.45
N GLN A 45 -34.98 45.69 24.23
CA GLN A 45 -34.02 46.02 25.29
C GLN A 45 -34.58 47.08 26.27
N HIS A 46 -35.47 47.95 25.79
CA HIS A 46 -36.04 49.03 26.60
C HIS A 46 -37.16 48.57 27.56
N LEU A 47 -37.84 47.45 27.28
CA LEU A 47 -38.72 46.76 28.23
C LEU A 47 -37.89 45.98 29.28
N GLN A 48 -36.87 45.26 28.82
CA GLN A 48 -36.05 44.40 29.69
C GLN A 48 -35.35 45.20 30.80
N LYS A 49 -34.89 46.43 30.51
CA LYS A 49 -34.35 47.35 31.52
C LYS A 49 -35.35 47.86 32.57
N ARG A 50 -36.67 47.83 32.33
CA ARG A 50 -37.67 48.27 33.32
C ARG A 50 -38.05 47.18 34.33
N LEU A 51 -37.95 45.91 33.96
CA LEU A 51 -38.18 44.78 34.88
C LEU A 51 -36.99 44.55 35.84
N ALA A 52 -35.78 44.91 35.44
CA ALA A 52 -34.57 44.74 36.26
C ALA A 52 -34.50 45.65 37.51
N ASN A 53 -35.23 46.77 37.54
CA ASN A 53 -35.13 47.80 38.59
C ASN A 53 -36.24 47.77 39.64
N GLY A 54 -36.96 46.66 39.79
CA GLY A 54 -37.73 46.35 41.01
C GLY A 54 -38.93 47.25 41.36
N GLN A 55 -39.44 48.08 40.44
CA GLN A 55 -40.60 48.94 40.72
C GLN A 55 -41.95 48.20 40.55
N PRO A 56 -42.89 48.30 41.52
CA PRO A 56 -44.17 47.60 41.44
C PRO A 56 -45.16 48.31 40.50
N CYS A 57 -45.40 47.73 39.32
CA CYS A 57 -46.39 48.23 38.37
C CYS A 57 -47.77 47.58 38.63
N ARG A 58 -48.77 48.37 39.03
CA ARG A 58 -50.16 47.90 39.18
C ARG A 58 -50.81 47.71 37.80
N ILE A 59 -51.24 46.49 37.49
CA ILE A 59 -52.06 46.17 36.32
C ILE A 59 -53.52 46.01 36.77
N PRO A 60 -54.52 46.67 36.14
CA PRO A 60 -55.91 46.58 36.56
C PRO A 60 -56.54 45.22 36.20
N ALA A 61 -57.40 44.70 37.07
CA ALA A 61 -58.00 43.37 36.98
C ALA A 61 -59.14 43.29 35.93
N ARG A 62 -58.82 43.30 34.62
CA ARG A 62 -59.79 42.98 33.57
C ARG A 62 -59.26 42.26 32.32
N ILE A 63 -58.13 41.55 32.42
CA ILE A 63 -57.67 40.61 31.38
C ILE A 63 -57.27 39.28 32.06
N LEU A 64 -58.26 38.45 32.38
CA LEU A 64 -58.07 37.12 32.98
C LEU A 64 -58.75 35.97 32.20
N HIS A 65 -59.22 36.25 30.98
CA HIS A 65 -59.82 35.27 30.06
C HIS A 65 -59.15 35.30 28.68
N THR A 66 -57.82 35.15 28.63
CA THR A 66 -57.08 34.93 27.37
C THR A 66 -55.74 34.19 27.54
N THR A 67 -55.39 33.78 28.76
CA THR A 67 -54.08 33.20 29.13
C THR A 67 -54.06 31.67 29.20
N SER A 68 -55.13 30.99 28.79
CA SER A 68 -55.20 29.52 28.74
C SER A 68 -54.76 28.91 27.39
N VAL A 69 -54.73 29.70 26.30
CA VAL A 69 -54.52 29.17 24.93
C VAL A 69 -53.04 29.24 24.51
N LEU A 70 -52.27 30.24 24.94
CA LEU A 70 -50.85 30.38 24.58
C LEU A 70 -49.92 29.39 25.31
N THR A 71 -50.32 28.92 26.49
CA THR A 71 -49.53 27.97 27.30
C THR A 71 -49.40 26.59 26.63
N GLN A 72 -50.35 26.23 25.75
CA GLN A 72 -50.38 24.91 25.10
C GLN A 72 -49.57 24.85 23.78
N GLN A 73 -49.14 26.00 23.23
CA GLN A 73 -48.16 26.04 22.12
C GLN A 73 -46.71 26.18 22.61
N ALA A 74 -46.49 26.64 23.84
CA ALA A 74 -45.15 26.71 24.45
C ALA A 74 -44.55 25.33 24.79
N GLN A 75 -45.37 24.28 24.92
CA GLN A 75 -44.92 22.93 25.33
C GLN A 75 -44.66 21.97 24.16
N THR A 76 -45.13 22.28 22.94
CA THR A 76 -44.81 21.51 21.73
C THR A 76 -43.52 21.96 21.03
N ALA A 77 -42.90 23.05 21.48
CA ALA A 77 -41.63 23.57 20.95
C ALA A 77 -40.38 23.04 21.68
N SER A 78 -40.52 22.04 22.56
CA SER A 78 -39.41 21.39 23.27
C SER A 78 -39.14 19.96 22.81
N ALA A 79 -39.63 19.59 21.62
CA ALA A 79 -39.03 18.52 20.83
C ALA A 79 -37.68 19.00 20.25
N THR A 80 -36.70 19.25 21.13
CA THR A 80 -35.30 19.34 20.73
C THR A 80 -34.91 17.95 20.24
N THR A 81 -35.14 17.69 18.95
CA THR A 81 -34.51 16.57 18.26
C THR A 81 -33.02 16.85 18.26
N THR A 82 -32.35 16.38 19.31
CA THR A 82 -30.93 16.10 19.30
C THR A 82 -30.71 15.10 18.18
N LEU A 83 -30.45 15.63 16.98
CA LEU A 83 -29.77 14.93 15.92
C LEU A 83 -28.41 14.52 16.49
N GLN A 84 -28.41 13.38 17.19
CA GLN A 84 -27.21 12.61 17.42
C GLN A 84 -26.70 12.23 16.04
N THR A 85 -25.87 13.10 15.46
CA THR A 85 -24.86 12.72 14.49
C THR A 85 -23.95 11.75 15.22
N SER A 86 -24.39 10.50 15.29
CA SER A 86 -23.67 9.39 15.88
C SER A 86 -22.43 9.16 15.02
N THR A 87 -21.35 9.87 15.36
CA THR A 87 -20.05 9.73 14.72
C THR A 87 -19.75 8.24 14.60
N PRO A 88 -19.64 7.69 13.37
CA PRO A 88 -19.67 6.24 13.18
C PRO A 88 -18.61 5.56 14.06
N GLN A 89 -19.06 4.80 15.06
CA GLN A 89 -18.16 4.13 15.99
C GLN A 89 -17.34 3.09 15.21
N LEU A 90 -16.07 3.42 14.99
CA LEU A 90 -15.10 2.54 14.37
C LEU A 90 -15.04 1.22 15.16
N PRO A 91 -14.97 0.06 14.49
CA PRO A 91 -15.09 -1.25 15.15
C PRO A 91 -13.95 -1.51 16.14
N ALA A 92 -14.29 -2.13 17.27
CA ALA A 92 -13.34 -2.55 18.30
C ALA A 92 -12.41 -3.67 17.78
N TYR A 93 -11.31 -3.91 18.50
CA TYR A 93 -10.44 -5.05 18.20
C TYR A 93 -11.19 -6.38 18.43
N GLN A 94 -11.01 -7.32 17.52
CA GLN A 94 -11.45 -8.71 17.65
C GLN A 94 -10.24 -9.61 17.33
N PRO A 95 -9.96 -10.66 18.13
CA PRO A 95 -8.92 -11.63 17.81
C PRO A 95 -9.16 -12.32 16.45
N PRO A 96 -8.10 -12.70 15.72
CA PRO A 96 -8.24 -13.40 14.45
C PRO A 96 -8.85 -14.79 14.64
N THR A 97 -10.04 -15.00 14.08
CA THR A 97 -10.78 -16.27 14.08
C THR A 97 -10.48 -17.17 12.88
N THR A 98 -9.69 -16.68 11.92
CA THR A 98 -9.33 -17.40 10.68
C THR A 98 -7.89 -17.11 10.25
N GLY A 99 -7.31 -18.01 9.45
CA GLY A 99 -5.95 -17.88 8.92
C GLY A 99 -4.86 -18.35 9.89
N LEU A 100 -3.60 -18.07 9.57
CA LEU A 100 -2.46 -18.60 10.36
C LEU A 100 -2.48 -18.16 11.83
N LEU A 101 -2.95 -16.94 12.11
CA LEU A 101 -2.95 -16.39 13.48
C LEU A 101 -4.00 -17.03 14.39
N SER A 102 -5.08 -17.63 13.88
CA SER A 102 -6.08 -18.29 14.73
C SER A 102 -5.60 -19.62 15.32
N TYR A 103 -4.46 -20.14 14.86
CA TYR A 103 -3.79 -21.32 15.42
C TYR A 103 -2.65 -20.98 16.39
N LEU A 104 -2.32 -19.69 16.56
CA LEU A 104 -1.27 -19.26 17.49
C LEU A 104 -1.83 -19.09 18.92
N PRO A 105 -1.04 -19.42 19.96
CA PRO A 105 -1.36 -19.02 21.33
C PRO A 105 -1.65 -17.52 21.44
N SER A 106 -2.63 -17.15 22.26
CA SER A 106 -3.13 -15.78 22.38
C SER A 106 -2.07 -14.75 22.79
N SER A 107 -1.00 -15.17 23.46
CA SER A 107 0.18 -14.37 23.80
C SER A 107 1.08 -14.04 22.60
N PHE A 108 1.11 -14.88 21.57
CA PHE A 108 1.91 -14.66 20.35
C PHE A 108 1.15 -13.89 19.27
N VAL A 109 -0.19 -13.93 19.25
CA VAL A 109 -1.02 -13.21 18.27
C VAL A 109 -0.63 -11.71 18.15
N PRO A 110 -0.45 -10.93 19.23
CA PRO A 110 -0.02 -9.53 19.12
C PRO A 110 1.34 -9.36 18.43
N TYR A 111 2.29 -10.29 18.60
CA TYR A 111 3.59 -10.22 17.92
C TYR A 111 3.48 -10.66 16.45
N ALA A 112 2.62 -11.63 16.13
CA ALA A 112 2.33 -12.03 14.75
C ALA A 112 1.67 -10.90 13.94
N GLU A 113 0.75 -10.15 14.54
CA GLU A 113 0.19 -8.92 13.95
C GLU A 113 1.23 -7.79 13.86
N LEU A 114 2.17 -7.70 14.80
CA LEU A 114 3.21 -6.68 14.81
C LEU A 114 4.16 -6.85 13.60
N VAL A 115 4.53 -8.09 13.28
CA VAL A 115 5.31 -8.43 12.07
C VAL A 115 4.49 -8.51 10.78
N ARG A 116 3.17 -8.29 10.85
CA ARG A 116 2.21 -8.37 9.71
C ARG A 116 2.15 -9.77 9.07
N LEU A 117 2.24 -10.82 9.86
CA LEU A 117 2.12 -12.21 9.41
C LEU A 117 0.72 -12.50 8.79
N ASP A 118 -0.28 -11.70 9.15
CA ASP A 118 -1.63 -11.70 8.60
C ASP A 118 -1.75 -10.95 7.24
N LYS A 119 -0.76 -10.11 6.91
CA LYS A 119 -0.69 -9.29 5.68
C LYS A 119 0.69 -9.41 5.00
N PRO A 120 1.12 -10.61 4.60
CA PRO A 120 2.50 -10.89 4.12
C PRO A 120 2.89 -10.25 2.78
N VAL A 121 2.03 -9.44 2.16
CA VAL A 121 2.29 -8.72 0.89
C VAL A 121 3.61 -7.93 0.94
N GLY A 122 3.87 -7.26 2.07
CA GLY A 122 5.13 -6.51 2.26
C GLY A 122 6.38 -7.40 2.40
N THR A 123 6.23 -8.67 2.76
CA THR A 123 7.32 -9.65 2.77
C THR A 123 7.60 -10.14 1.35
N TYR A 124 6.58 -10.42 0.55
CA TYR A 124 6.76 -10.80 -0.86
C TYR A 124 7.41 -9.67 -1.67
N TYR A 125 7.01 -8.41 -1.46
CA TYR A 125 7.65 -7.26 -2.09
C TYR A 125 9.13 -7.06 -1.71
N LEU A 126 9.53 -7.43 -0.48
CA LEU A 126 10.95 -7.42 -0.06
C LEU A 126 11.71 -8.66 -0.58
N PHE A 127 11.02 -9.78 -0.79
CA PHE A 127 11.60 -11.03 -1.27
C PHE A 127 11.81 -11.06 -2.79
N PHE A 128 10.88 -10.53 -3.59
CA PHE A 128 10.95 -10.60 -5.06
C PHE A 128 12.27 -10.05 -5.64
N PRO A 129 12.81 -8.89 -5.21
CA PRO A 129 14.13 -8.42 -5.63
C PRO A 129 15.26 -9.41 -5.36
N CYS A 130 15.25 -10.09 -4.19
CA CYS A 130 16.22 -11.14 -3.87
C CYS A 130 16.09 -12.37 -4.78
N LEU A 131 14.86 -12.79 -5.07
CA LEU A 131 14.59 -13.91 -5.98
C LEU A 131 15.00 -13.57 -7.41
N PHE A 132 14.76 -12.34 -7.88
CA PHE A 132 15.16 -11.90 -9.21
C PHE A 132 16.68 -11.94 -9.38
N SER A 133 17.44 -11.40 -8.42
CA SER A 133 18.90 -11.39 -8.50
C SER A 133 19.51 -12.78 -8.34
N THR A 134 18.93 -13.63 -7.50
CA THR A 134 19.35 -15.03 -7.37
C THR A 134 19.19 -15.78 -8.69
N LEU A 135 18.06 -15.59 -9.38
CA LEU A 135 17.82 -16.26 -10.68
C LEU A 135 18.61 -15.63 -11.83
N LEU A 136 18.88 -14.32 -11.82
CA LEU A 136 19.70 -13.65 -12.83
C LEU A 136 21.20 -13.95 -12.67
N ALA A 137 21.68 -14.17 -11.44
CA ALA A 137 23.05 -14.54 -11.15
C ALA A 137 23.34 -16.05 -11.30
N ALA A 138 22.33 -16.91 -11.19
CA ALA A 138 22.52 -18.36 -11.24
C ALA A 138 23.22 -18.90 -12.51
N PRO A 139 22.99 -18.35 -13.73
CA PRO A 139 23.75 -18.71 -14.93
C PRO A 139 25.11 -18.01 -15.08
N LEU A 140 25.42 -17.02 -14.23
CA LEU A 140 26.72 -16.34 -14.18
C LEU A 140 27.72 -17.02 -13.24
N ALA A 141 27.23 -17.79 -12.26
CA ALA A 141 28.09 -18.64 -11.44
C ALA A 141 28.87 -19.64 -12.32
N THR A 142 30.10 -19.94 -11.93
CA THR A 142 31.00 -20.88 -12.63
C THR A 142 31.37 -22.05 -11.71
N PRO A 143 30.88 -23.28 -11.97
CA PRO A 143 29.84 -23.65 -12.96
C PRO A 143 28.46 -23.08 -12.59
N ILE A 144 27.51 -23.14 -13.53
CA ILE A 144 26.13 -22.68 -13.35
C ILE A 144 25.55 -23.21 -12.03
N ALA A 145 24.97 -22.31 -11.23
CA ALA A 145 24.57 -22.62 -9.87
C ALA A 145 23.54 -23.78 -9.85
N ALA A 146 23.81 -24.81 -9.06
CA ALA A 146 22.93 -25.97 -8.96
C ALA A 146 21.53 -25.60 -8.42
N PRO A 147 20.43 -26.28 -8.85
CA PRO A 147 19.08 -25.96 -8.40
C PRO A 147 18.88 -25.98 -6.88
N THR A 148 19.66 -26.80 -6.17
CA THR A 148 19.70 -26.86 -4.71
C THR A 148 20.28 -25.60 -4.08
N ALA A 149 21.32 -25.00 -4.68
CA ALA A 149 21.89 -23.73 -4.24
C ALA A 149 20.93 -22.57 -4.52
N VAL A 150 20.34 -22.51 -5.72
CA VAL A 150 19.33 -21.51 -6.09
C VAL A 150 18.11 -21.56 -5.16
N LEU A 151 17.62 -22.76 -4.84
CA LEU A 151 16.53 -22.96 -3.88
C LEU A 151 16.94 -22.57 -2.45
N GLY A 152 18.11 -23.01 -1.98
CA GLY A 152 18.62 -22.69 -0.63
C GLY A 152 18.78 -21.18 -0.41
N THR A 153 19.47 -20.51 -1.33
CA THR A 153 19.63 -19.04 -1.36
C THR A 153 18.28 -18.33 -1.40
N SER A 154 17.33 -18.80 -2.21
CA SER A 154 15.97 -18.25 -2.25
C SER A 154 15.20 -18.43 -0.92
N LEU A 155 15.33 -19.57 -0.25
CA LEU A 155 14.67 -19.84 1.03
C LEU A 155 15.30 -19.04 2.18
N LEU A 156 16.63 -18.84 2.18
CA LEU A 156 17.31 -17.93 3.09
C LEU A 156 16.84 -16.48 2.88
N PHE A 157 16.75 -16.02 1.62
CA PHE A 157 16.23 -14.68 1.32
C PHE A 157 14.75 -14.50 1.69
N LEU A 158 13.90 -15.52 1.50
CA LEU A 158 12.50 -15.48 1.94
C LEU A 158 12.40 -15.37 3.47
N THR A 159 13.24 -16.11 4.19
CA THR A 159 13.33 -16.07 5.66
C THR A 159 13.82 -14.70 6.14
N GLY A 160 14.89 -14.18 5.53
CA GLY A 160 15.41 -12.84 5.79
C GLY A 160 14.38 -11.75 5.50
N ALA A 161 13.66 -11.84 4.38
CA ALA A 161 12.59 -10.91 4.02
C ALA A 161 11.41 -10.95 5.01
N LEU A 162 11.03 -12.13 5.52
CA LEU A 162 10.01 -12.25 6.55
C LEU A 162 10.43 -11.55 7.85
N VAL A 163 11.64 -11.86 8.33
CA VAL A 163 12.20 -11.33 9.57
C VAL A 163 12.44 -9.81 9.49
N MET A 164 13.09 -9.33 8.43
CA MET A 164 13.44 -7.92 8.26
C MET A 164 12.24 -7.06 7.88
N ARG A 165 11.25 -7.58 7.14
CA ARG A 165 9.96 -6.88 6.98
C ARG A 165 9.27 -6.73 8.33
N GLY A 166 9.26 -7.81 9.13
CA GLY A 166 8.75 -7.80 10.49
C GLY A 166 9.43 -6.74 11.36
N ALA A 167 10.77 -6.67 11.34
CA ALA A 167 11.53 -5.69 12.11
C ALA A 167 11.19 -4.25 11.70
N GLY A 168 11.12 -3.98 10.39
CA GLY A 168 10.70 -2.68 9.85
C GLY A 168 9.27 -2.30 10.26
N CYS A 169 8.35 -3.27 10.40
CA CYS A 169 7.01 -3.03 10.94
C CYS A 169 7.03 -2.74 12.45
N THR A 170 7.81 -3.48 13.25
CA THR A 170 7.97 -3.20 14.68
C THR A 170 8.56 -1.80 14.93
N ILE A 171 9.61 -1.42 14.18
CA ILE A 171 10.24 -0.10 14.26
C ILE A 171 9.27 1.01 13.86
N ASN A 172 8.49 0.82 12.79
CA ASN A 172 7.48 1.78 12.37
C ASN A 172 6.39 1.98 13.44
N ASP A 173 5.84 0.89 13.98
CA ASP A 173 4.81 0.96 15.03
C ASP A 173 5.36 1.55 16.34
N LEU A 174 6.66 1.40 16.63
CA LEU A 174 7.35 2.06 17.74
C LEU A 174 7.49 3.58 17.57
N TRP A 175 7.72 4.05 16.34
CA TRP A 175 7.84 5.47 15.98
C TRP A 175 6.48 6.16 15.88
N ASP A 176 5.48 5.47 15.33
CA ASP A 176 4.13 5.99 15.11
C ASP A 176 3.20 5.79 16.33
N ARG A 177 3.70 5.21 17.44
CA ARG A 177 2.91 4.81 18.64
C ARG A 177 2.02 5.90 19.26
N ASN A 178 2.39 7.17 19.11
CA ASN A 178 1.60 8.31 19.61
C ASN A 178 0.53 8.77 18.60
N LEU A 179 0.72 8.47 17.32
CA LEU A 179 -0.13 8.88 16.20
C LEU A 179 -1.16 7.79 15.86
N ASP A 180 -0.73 6.54 15.79
CA ASP A 180 -1.57 5.39 15.41
C ASP A 180 -2.88 5.27 16.21
N PRO A 181 -2.93 5.47 17.55
CA PRO A 181 -4.19 5.43 18.32
C PRO A 181 -5.28 6.38 17.79
N HIS A 182 -4.88 7.48 17.15
CA HIS A 182 -5.76 8.53 16.62
C HIS A 182 -6.15 8.29 15.16
N VAL A 183 -5.57 7.31 14.47
CA VAL A 183 -5.77 7.04 13.04
C VAL A 183 -6.63 5.79 12.83
N ALA A 184 -7.75 5.94 12.14
CA ALA A 184 -8.78 4.91 11.99
C ALA A 184 -8.26 3.55 11.48
N ARG A 185 -7.30 3.57 10.54
CA ARG A 185 -6.69 2.38 9.95
C ARG A 185 -5.69 1.66 10.86
N THR A 186 -5.11 2.35 11.85
CA THR A 186 -3.89 1.88 12.54
C THR A 186 -4.01 1.83 14.06
N ARG A 187 -5.04 2.43 14.67
CA ARG A 187 -5.35 2.36 16.11
C ARG A 187 -5.44 0.94 16.69
N LEU A 188 -5.74 -0.06 15.87
CA LEU A 188 -5.84 -1.46 16.28
C LEU A 188 -4.50 -2.22 16.18
N ARG A 189 -3.40 -1.56 15.80
CA ARG A 189 -2.04 -2.16 15.83
C ARG A 189 -1.66 -2.56 17.27
N PRO A 190 -0.84 -3.61 17.46
CA PRO A 190 -0.53 -4.15 18.79
C PRO A 190 0.03 -3.13 19.79
N ILE A 191 0.95 -2.27 19.37
CA ILE A 191 1.50 -1.21 20.23
C ILE A 191 0.46 -0.11 20.49
N ALA A 192 -0.24 0.34 19.45
CA ALA A 192 -1.24 1.42 19.54
C ALA A 192 -2.44 1.07 20.45
N ARG A 193 -2.84 -0.21 20.50
CA ARG A 193 -3.90 -0.71 21.39
C ARG A 193 -3.39 -1.20 22.76
N GLY A 194 -2.10 -1.05 23.07
CA GLY A 194 -1.49 -1.48 24.32
C GLY A 194 -1.30 -3.00 24.50
N ALA A 195 -1.49 -3.80 23.44
CA ALA A 195 -1.31 -5.26 23.49
C ALA A 195 0.16 -5.72 23.43
N VAL A 196 1.09 -4.84 23.06
CA VAL A 196 2.55 -5.02 23.20
C VAL A 196 3.13 -3.73 23.76
N SER A 197 3.89 -3.80 24.86
CA SER A 197 4.53 -2.62 25.44
C SER A 197 5.66 -2.10 24.53
N PRO A 198 5.98 -0.78 24.54
CA PRO A 198 7.12 -0.25 23.80
C PRO A 198 8.45 -0.94 24.18
N GLN A 199 8.64 -1.28 25.45
CA GLN A 199 9.81 -2.01 25.95
C GLN A 199 9.89 -3.41 25.33
N SER A 200 8.78 -4.16 25.36
CA SER A 200 8.67 -5.48 24.74
C SER A 200 8.91 -5.43 23.22
N ALA A 201 8.40 -4.40 22.55
CA ALA A 201 8.61 -4.20 21.11
C ALA A 201 10.07 -3.86 20.78
N VAL A 202 10.80 -3.14 21.64
CA VAL A 202 12.25 -2.90 21.45
C VAL A 202 13.05 -4.20 21.63
N VAL A 203 12.77 -4.99 22.67
CA VAL A 203 13.42 -6.31 22.87
C VAL A 203 13.13 -7.25 21.70
N PHE A 204 11.87 -7.29 21.25
CA PHE A 204 11.46 -8.06 20.08
C PHE A 204 12.16 -7.60 18.79
N THR A 205 12.28 -6.28 18.57
CA THR A 205 13.06 -5.71 17.45
C THR A 205 14.52 -6.19 17.51
N GLY A 206 15.14 -6.20 18.69
CA GLY A 206 16.48 -6.74 18.89
C GLY A 206 16.60 -8.21 18.48
N ALA A 207 15.67 -9.06 18.92
CA ALA A 207 15.62 -10.48 18.52
C ALA A 207 15.39 -10.66 17.00
N GLN A 208 14.57 -9.82 16.38
CA GLN A 208 14.36 -9.84 14.93
C GLN A 208 15.64 -9.43 14.17
N LEU A 209 16.34 -8.38 14.60
CA LEU A 209 17.59 -7.94 13.97
C LEU A 209 18.72 -8.95 14.15
N LEU A 210 18.84 -9.58 15.32
CA LEU A 210 19.79 -10.68 15.56
C LEU A 210 19.47 -11.90 14.68
N THR A 211 18.19 -12.21 14.48
CA THR A 211 17.76 -13.28 13.56
C THR A 211 18.06 -12.92 12.10
N GLY A 212 17.86 -11.65 11.71
CA GLY A 212 18.23 -11.14 10.38
C GLY A 212 19.74 -11.22 10.12
N LEU A 213 20.55 -10.90 11.14
CA LEU A 213 22.01 -11.07 11.09
C LEU A 213 22.40 -12.55 10.99
N ALA A 214 21.75 -13.44 11.76
CA ALA A 214 21.99 -14.88 11.68
C ALA A 214 21.63 -15.48 10.31
N VAL A 215 20.63 -14.93 9.60
CA VAL A 215 20.36 -15.26 8.20
C VAL A 215 21.43 -14.67 7.27
N LEU A 216 21.84 -13.41 7.46
CA LEU A 216 22.89 -12.78 6.65
C LEU A 216 24.23 -13.54 6.71
N LEU A 217 24.59 -14.06 7.89
CA LEU A 217 25.82 -14.80 8.12
C LEU A 217 25.81 -16.24 7.57
N GLN A 218 24.67 -16.76 7.09
CA GLN A 218 24.58 -18.05 6.39
C GLN A 218 24.92 -17.96 4.89
N PHE A 219 24.95 -16.75 4.32
CA PHE A 219 25.42 -16.55 2.94
C PHE A 219 26.96 -16.50 2.87
N PRO A 220 27.57 -16.64 1.67
CA PRO A 220 29.02 -16.51 1.46
C PRO A 220 29.65 -15.26 2.09
N GLN A 221 30.59 -15.48 3.00
CA GLN A 221 31.33 -14.43 3.74
C GLN A 221 32.74 -14.22 3.17
N PRO A 222 33.31 -13.01 3.27
CA PRO A 222 32.72 -11.80 3.86
C PRO A 222 31.84 -10.99 2.89
N SER A 223 31.80 -11.36 1.61
CA SER A 223 31.18 -10.56 0.54
C SER A 223 29.73 -10.19 0.83
N CYS A 224 28.88 -11.15 1.24
CA CYS A 224 27.47 -10.86 1.51
C CYS A 224 27.28 -9.90 2.70
N PHE A 225 28.17 -9.90 3.70
CA PHE A 225 28.12 -8.90 4.77
C PHE A 225 28.46 -7.50 4.23
N PHE A 226 29.51 -7.36 3.40
CA PHE A 226 29.89 -6.06 2.83
C PHE A 226 28.86 -5.48 1.85
N TYR A 227 28.24 -6.30 1.00
CA TYR A 227 27.14 -5.85 0.14
C TYR A 227 25.84 -5.63 0.92
N GLY A 228 25.60 -6.39 2.00
CA GLY A 228 24.37 -6.32 2.79
C GLY A 228 24.30 -5.16 3.78
N ALA A 229 25.41 -4.86 4.48
CA ALA A 229 25.43 -3.87 5.57
C ALA A 229 25.02 -2.43 5.16
N PRO A 230 25.38 -1.89 3.97
CA PRO A 230 24.97 -0.55 3.55
C PRO A 230 23.45 -0.35 3.45
N SER A 231 22.68 -1.43 3.26
CA SER A 231 21.21 -1.37 3.24
C SER A 231 20.61 -0.78 4.53
N LEU A 232 21.30 -0.95 5.66
CA LEU A 232 20.87 -0.44 6.97
C LEU A 232 20.77 1.10 7.00
N PHE A 233 21.55 1.80 6.17
CA PHE A 233 21.44 3.26 6.01
C PHE A 233 20.06 3.65 5.45
N PHE A 234 19.57 2.94 4.44
CA PHE A 234 18.25 3.17 3.85
C PHE A 234 17.12 2.71 4.80
N VAL A 235 17.30 1.60 5.53
CA VAL A 235 16.37 1.16 6.58
C VAL A 235 16.22 2.24 7.68
N ALA A 236 17.32 2.82 8.14
CA ALA A 236 17.33 3.82 9.20
C ALA A 236 16.78 5.20 8.75
N THR A 237 16.94 5.57 7.48
CA THR A 237 16.50 6.87 6.94
C THR A 237 15.06 6.87 6.43
N TYR A 238 14.48 5.73 6.05
CA TYR A 238 13.08 5.64 5.58
C TYR A 238 12.03 6.25 6.56
N PRO A 239 12.07 6.00 7.89
CA PRO A 239 11.14 6.64 8.84
C PRO A 239 11.24 8.17 8.88
N LEU A 240 12.43 8.73 8.61
CA LEU A 240 12.66 10.17 8.51
C LEU A 240 12.15 10.74 7.19
N ALA A 241 12.28 10.00 6.08
CA ALA A 241 11.84 10.41 4.74
C ALA A 241 10.36 10.86 4.73
N LYS A 242 9.49 10.12 5.43
CA LYS A 242 8.06 10.44 5.61
C LYS A 242 7.78 11.83 6.19
N ARG A 243 8.76 12.43 6.87
CA ARG A 243 8.63 13.72 7.58
C ARG A 243 9.24 14.89 6.81
N VAL A 244 10.05 14.63 5.78
CA VAL A 244 10.86 15.66 5.09
C VAL A 244 10.63 15.76 3.57
N THR A 245 10.06 14.74 2.91
CA THR A 245 9.84 14.74 1.45
C THR A 245 8.42 14.29 1.07
N TYR A 246 7.94 14.74 -0.09
CA TYR A 246 6.73 14.21 -0.75
C TYR A 246 6.92 12.79 -1.30
N TYR A 247 8.17 12.31 -1.38
CA TYR A 247 8.54 11.06 -2.07
C TYR A 247 9.17 10.00 -1.13
N PRO A 248 8.58 9.66 0.03
CA PRO A 248 9.10 8.57 0.87
C PRO A 248 9.07 7.21 0.15
N GLN A 249 8.26 7.07 -0.91
CA GLN A 249 8.26 5.96 -1.86
C GLN A 249 9.64 5.70 -2.50
N ALA A 250 10.40 6.76 -2.80
CA ALA A 250 11.73 6.61 -3.40
C ALA A 250 12.71 5.98 -2.40
N VAL A 251 12.68 6.44 -1.15
CA VAL A 251 13.53 5.89 -0.08
C VAL A 251 13.09 4.45 0.27
N LEU A 252 11.79 4.17 0.30
CA LEU A 252 11.26 2.81 0.41
C LEU A 252 11.76 1.92 -0.74
N GLY A 253 11.78 2.46 -1.96
CA GLY A 253 12.32 1.80 -3.14
C GLY A 253 13.75 1.36 -2.95
N LEU A 254 14.64 2.26 -2.53
CA LEU A 254 16.05 1.95 -2.23
C LEU A 254 16.15 0.87 -1.13
N THR A 255 15.35 0.97 -0.06
CA THR A 255 15.34 0.00 1.04
C THR A 255 14.86 -1.40 0.61
N PHE A 256 13.73 -1.50 -0.09
CA PHE A 256 13.13 -2.79 -0.45
C PHE A 256 13.81 -3.46 -1.64
N SER A 257 14.40 -2.67 -2.54
CA SER A 257 15.02 -3.19 -3.77
C SER A 257 16.41 -3.79 -3.53
N TRP A 258 17.04 -3.58 -2.37
CA TRP A 258 18.43 -3.98 -2.11
C TRP A 258 18.71 -5.47 -2.39
N GLY A 259 17.70 -6.32 -2.24
CA GLY A 259 17.74 -7.72 -2.65
C GLY A 259 18.18 -7.95 -4.10
N ALA A 260 17.90 -7.02 -5.01
CA ALA A 260 18.28 -7.05 -6.42
C ALA A 260 19.80 -7.06 -6.67
N MET A 261 20.62 -6.74 -5.67
CA MET A 261 22.08 -6.90 -5.73
C MET A 261 22.57 -8.16 -4.99
N MET A 262 21.85 -8.60 -3.95
CA MET A 262 22.34 -9.61 -3.01
C MET A 262 22.45 -11.03 -3.58
N GLY A 263 21.67 -11.39 -4.59
CA GLY A 263 21.70 -12.73 -5.20
C GLY A 263 23.02 -13.08 -5.91
N PHE A 264 23.75 -12.07 -6.38
CA PHE A 264 25.04 -12.24 -7.04
C PHE A 264 26.13 -12.76 -6.09
N PRO A 265 26.52 -12.03 -5.01
CA PRO A 265 27.52 -12.53 -4.06
C PRO A 265 27.01 -13.76 -3.29
N ALA A 266 25.69 -13.94 -3.15
CA ALA A 266 25.10 -15.14 -2.56
C ALA A 266 25.26 -16.42 -3.41
N LEU A 267 25.59 -16.27 -4.69
CA LEU A 267 25.98 -17.36 -5.60
C LEU A 267 27.44 -17.20 -6.10
N HIS A 268 28.29 -16.54 -5.30
CA HIS A 268 29.72 -16.32 -5.56
C HIS A 268 30.07 -15.47 -6.79
N VAL A 269 29.12 -14.75 -7.38
CA VAL A 269 29.36 -13.75 -8.43
C VAL A 269 29.64 -12.39 -7.77
N ASP A 270 30.89 -11.91 -7.87
CA ASP A 270 31.30 -10.66 -7.20
C ASP A 270 31.11 -9.42 -8.09
N LEU A 271 30.42 -8.41 -7.54
CA LEU A 271 30.01 -7.19 -8.24
C LEU A 271 31.10 -6.10 -8.30
N LEU A 272 32.31 -6.35 -7.78
CA LEU A 272 33.44 -5.42 -7.86
C LEU A 272 34.52 -5.92 -8.84
N SER A 273 34.61 -7.23 -9.08
CA SER A 273 35.47 -7.81 -10.12
C SER A 273 34.76 -8.02 -11.46
N ASP A 274 33.46 -8.35 -11.48
CA ASP A 274 32.67 -8.52 -12.71
C ASP A 274 31.85 -7.26 -13.03
N SER A 275 32.28 -6.52 -14.06
CA SER A 275 31.61 -5.29 -14.53
C SER A 275 30.28 -5.54 -15.25
N VAL A 276 30.08 -6.73 -15.82
CA VAL A 276 28.83 -7.15 -16.46
C VAL A 276 27.79 -7.46 -15.39
N ALA A 277 28.17 -8.26 -14.38
CA ALA A 277 27.33 -8.53 -13.22
C ALA A 277 27.01 -7.24 -12.43
N ALA A 278 28.00 -6.34 -12.24
CA ALA A 278 27.79 -5.02 -11.63
C ALA A 278 26.73 -4.19 -12.37
N THR A 279 26.81 -4.15 -13.70
CA THR A 279 25.85 -3.43 -14.56
C THR A 279 24.47 -4.07 -14.49
N ALA A 280 24.40 -5.41 -14.55
CA ALA A 280 23.17 -6.17 -14.44
C ALA A 280 22.45 -5.95 -13.09
N ALA A 281 23.20 -6.04 -11.98
CA ALA A 281 22.71 -5.81 -10.63
C ALA A 281 22.24 -4.36 -10.44
N GLY A 282 22.97 -3.38 -10.96
CA GLY A 282 22.59 -1.97 -10.93
C GLY A 282 21.30 -1.69 -11.71
N CYS A 283 21.16 -2.25 -12.92
CA CYS A 283 19.94 -2.14 -13.72
C CYS A 283 18.75 -2.86 -13.06
N LEU A 284 18.93 -4.07 -12.54
CA LEU A 284 17.88 -4.81 -11.85
C LEU A 284 17.43 -4.11 -10.56
N TYR A 285 18.38 -3.53 -9.80
CA TYR A 285 18.09 -2.72 -8.61
C TYR A 285 17.28 -1.47 -8.98
N ALA A 286 17.73 -0.68 -9.94
CA ALA A 286 17.00 0.50 -10.40
C ALA A 286 15.61 0.16 -10.98
N SER A 287 15.47 -0.99 -11.65
CA SER A 287 14.17 -1.54 -12.07
C SER A 287 13.25 -1.82 -10.88
N CYS A 288 13.75 -2.51 -9.85
CA CYS A 288 13.00 -2.80 -8.62
C CYS A 288 12.62 -1.52 -7.84
N VAL A 289 13.48 -0.49 -7.85
CA VAL A 289 13.19 0.83 -7.25
C VAL A 289 12.02 1.48 -7.98
N ALA A 290 12.04 1.50 -9.32
CA ALA A 290 10.95 2.03 -10.14
C ALA A 290 9.64 1.26 -9.92
N TRP A 291 9.69 -0.08 -9.83
CA TRP A 291 8.53 -0.91 -9.48
C TRP A 291 7.98 -0.57 -8.09
N THR A 292 8.85 -0.35 -7.10
CA THR A 292 8.46 -0.01 -5.73
C THR A 292 7.77 1.34 -5.63
N VAL A 293 8.29 2.37 -6.32
CA VAL A 293 7.61 3.66 -6.39
C VAL A 293 6.24 3.53 -7.08
N LEU A 294 6.13 2.69 -8.12
CA LEU A 294 4.88 2.44 -8.84
C LEU A 294 3.81 1.80 -7.94
N TYR A 295 4.11 0.67 -7.29
CA TYR A 295 3.09 -0.03 -6.50
C TYR A 295 2.78 0.70 -5.17
N ASP A 296 3.76 1.35 -4.53
CA ASP A 296 3.51 2.09 -3.28
C ASP A 296 2.82 3.45 -3.55
N MET A 297 2.95 4.02 -4.75
CA MET A 297 2.10 5.13 -5.19
C MET A 297 0.63 4.71 -5.33
N ILE A 298 0.34 3.51 -5.85
CA ILE A 298 -1.02 2.96 -5.87
C ILE A 298 -1.54 2.70 -4.45
N TYR A 299 -0.68 2.21 -3.54
CA TYR A 299 -1.02 2.02 -2.14
C TYR A 299 -1.31 3.35 -1.42
N ALA A 300 -0.52 4.40 -1.66
CA ALA A 300 -0.71 5.73 -1.07
C ALA A 300 -2.07 6.38 -1.42
N HIS A 301 -2.67 6.04 -2.57
CA HIS A 301 -4.05 6.46 -2.91
C HIS A 301 -5.12 5.88 -1.98
N MET A 302 -4.78 4.92 -1.10
CA MET A 302 -5.68 4.47 -0.01
C MET A 302 -5.80 5.52 1.11
N ASP A 303 -4.72 6.23 1.44
CA ASP A 303 -4.63 7.14 2.59
C ASP A 303 -4.83 8.63 2.22
N ILE A 304 -4.80 8.98 0.93
CA ILE A 304 -4.83 10.37 0.41
C ILE A 304 -5.91 11.29 1.03
N ARG A 305 -7.07 10.75 1.41
CA ARG A 305 -8.16 11.52 2.06
C ARG A 305 -7.87 11.93 3.49
N ASP A 306 -7.03 11.18 4.19
CA ASP A 306 -6.63 11.43 5.56
C ASP A 306 -5.29 12.16 5.61
N ASP A 307 -4.38 11.89 4.64
CA ASP A 307 -3.19 12.71 4.39
C ASP A 307 -3.56 14.20 4.25
N VAL A 308 -4.53 14.53 3.39
CA VAL A 308 -4.98 15.90 3.13
C VAL A 308 -5.55 16.58 4.39
N LYS A 309 -6.24 15.84 5.26
CA LYS A 309 -6.75 16.39 6.54
C LYS A 309 -5.63 16.63 7.55
N ALA A 310 -4.62 15.76 7.55
CA ALA A 310 -3.47 15.83 8.45
C ALA A 310 -2.36 16.77 7.95
N GLY A 311 -2.48 17.35 6.75
CA GLY A 311 -1.44 18.16 6.12
C GLY A 311 -0.21 17.36 5.66
N ILE A 312 -0.34 16.04 5.52
CA ILE A 312 0.74 15.12 5.17
C ILE A 312 1.07 15.24 3.67
N LYS A 313 2.38 15.20 3.38
CA LYS A 313 2.95 15.35 2.04
C LYS A 313 3.22 13.98 1.43
N SER A 314 2.46 13.57 0.41
CA SER A 314 2.61 12.27 -0.25
C SER A 314 2.61 12.37 -1.78
N ILE A 315 3.23 11.40 -2.44
CA ILE A 315 3.37 11.33 -3.91
C ILE A 315 2.01 11.25 -4.62
N ALA A 316 1.02 10.62 -3.98
CA ALA A 316 -0.35 10.51 -4.48
C ALA A 316 -1.05 11.87 -4.52
N LEU A 317 -0.77 12.74 -3.55
CA LEU A 317 -1.26 14.13 -3.52
C LEU A 317 -0.49 15.02 -4.52
N ALA A 318 0.84 14.88 -4.60
CA ALA A 318 1.68 15.63 -5.54
C ALA A 318 1.32 15.37 -7.02
N HIS A 319 0.77 14.18 -7.33
CA HIS A 319 0.43 13.74 -8.68
C HIS A 319 -1.02 13.30 -8.83
N GLU A 320 -1.97 13.80 -8.03
CA GLU A 320 -3.37 13.35 -8.07
C GLU A 320 -3.97 13.45 -9.49
N LYS A 321 -3.66 14.54 -10.20
CA LYS A 321 -4.17 14.85 -11.55
C LYS A 321 -3.54 14.02 -12.67
N ASN A 322 -2.32 13.50 -12.48
CA ASN A 322 -1.54 12.82 -13.52
C ASN A 322 -0.99 11.45 -13.10
N THR A 323 -1.46 10.86 -11.99
CA THR A 323 -0.93 9.59 -11.43
C THR A 323 -0.77 8.50 -12.49
N LYS A 324 -1.76 8.23 -13.35
CA LYS A 324 -1.62 7.16 -14.36
C LYS A 324 -0.49 7.42 -15.36
N ALA A 325 -0.16 8.67 -15.69
CA ALA A 325 0.99 8.99 -16.54
C ALA A 325 2.32 8.75 -15.78
N VAL A 326 2.39 9.11 -14.50
CA VAL A 326 3.56 8.84 -13.65
C VAL A 326 3.79 7.34 -13.49
N LEU A 327 2.74 6.56 -13.21
CA LEU A 327 2.80 5.11 -13.14
C LEU A 327 3.24 4.49 -14.48
N SER A 328 2.77 5.00 -15.62
CA SER A 328 3.22 4.53 -16.95
C SER A 328 4.69 4.85 -17.22
N GLY A 329 5.18 6.03 -16.80
CA GLY A 329 6.60 6.37 -16.88
C GLY A 329 7.47 5.47 -16.02
N LEU A 330 7.05 5.21 -14.77
CA LEU A 330 7.72 4.26 -13.87
C LEU A 330 7.70 2.82 -14.42
N ALA A 331 6.62 2.39 -15.07
CA ALA A 331 6.55 1.09 -15.73
C ALA A 331 7.51 1.00 -16.93
N ALA A 332 7.57 2.04 -17.77
CA ALA A 332 8.51 2.09 -18.89
C ALA A 332 9.97 2.04 -18.41
N VAL A 333 10.32 2.78 -17.34
CA VAL A 333 11.65 2.74 -16.72
C VAL A 333 11.94 1.37 -16.11
N GLN A 334 11.00 0.78 -15.38
CA GLN A 334 11.11 -0.57 -14.81
C GLN A 334 11.41 -1.61 -15.90
N VAL A 335 10.58 -1.64 -16.96
CA VAL A 335 10.68 -2.58 -18.07
C VAL A 335 11.99 -2.39 -18.84
N ALA A 336 12.37 -1.15 -19.16
CA ALA A 336 13.60 -0.87 -19.89
C ALA A 336 14.84 -1.31 -19.09
N LEU A 337 14.90 -1.00 -17.80
CA LEU A 337 16.01 -1.41 -16.93
C LEU A 337 16.05 -2.94 -16.70
N LEU A 338 14.89 -3.60 -16.63
CA LEU A 338 14.83 -5.06 -16.57
C LEU A 338 15.34 -5.69 -17.87
N ALA A 339 14.95 -5.14 -19.04
CA ALA A 339 15.45 -5.58 -20.33
C ALA A 339 16.98 -5.40 -20.42
N THR A 340 17.51 -4.23 -20.08
CA THR A 340 18.96 -3.99 -20.04
C THR A 340 19.69 -4.96 -19.12
N ALA A 341 19.15 -5.25 -17.93
CA ALA A 341 19.76 -6.19 -16.99
C ALA A 341 19.89 -7.62 -17.57
N GLY A 342 18.93 -8.05 -18.41
CA GLY A 342 19.04 -9.30 -19.16
C GLY A 342 19.99 -9.21 -20.36
N SER A 343 19.92 -8.11 -21.13
CA SER A 343 20.76 -7.91 -22.32
C SER A 343 22.24 -7.95 -22.00
N VAL A 344 22.69 -7.30 -20.91
CA VAL A 344 24.13 -7.25 -20.58
C VAL A 344 24.68 -8.60 -20.13
N VAL A 345 23.87 -9.47 -19.50
CA VAL A 345 24.29 -10.82 -19.10
C VAL A 345 24.14 -11.87 -20.21
N GLY A 346 23.73 -11.47 -21.42
CA GLY A 346 23.49 -12.38 -22.53
C GLY A 346 22.26 -13.28 -22.35
N ALA A 347 21.26 -12.86 -21.56
CA ALA A 347 20.05 -13.65 -21.34
C ALA A 347 19.30 -13.92 -22.66
N GLY A 348 18.75 -15.12 -22.79
CA GLY A 348 18.06 -15.59 -23.98
C GLY A 348 16.59 -15.18 -24.09
N PRO A 349 15.89 -15.66 -25.14
CA PRO A 349 14.51 -15.27 -25.42
C PRO A 349 13.50 -15.65 -24.32
N VAL A 350 13.78 -16.67 -23.49
CA VAL A 350 12.86 -17.05 -22.38
C VAL A 350 12.79 -15.94 -21.33
N PHE A 351 13.90 -15.28 -21.01
CA PHE A 351 13.89 -14.07 -20.18
C PHE A 351 13.07 -12.92 -20.80
N PHE A 352 13.29 -12.60 -22.08
CA PHE A 352 12.62 -11.45 -22.70
C PHE A 352 11.12 -11.67 -22.86
N VAL A 353 10.68 -12.88 -23.26
CA VAL A 353 9.25 -13.20 -23.39
C VAL A 353 8.59 -13.34 -22.01
N GLY A 354 9.22 -14.08 -21.10
CA GLY A 354 8.66 -14.38 -19.77
C GLY A 354 8.72 -13.19 -18.81
N SER A 355 9.91 -12.65 -18.57
CA SER A 355 10.14 -11.62 -17.54
C SER A 355 9.75 -10.24 -18.03
N VAL A 356 10.30 -9.81 -19.18
CA VAL A 356 10.08 -8.45 -19.70
C VAL A 356 8.68 -8.33 -20.29
N GLY A 357 8.26 -9.28 -21.14
CA GLY A 357 6.89 -9.37 -21.66
C GLY A 357 5.84 -9.55 -20.55
N GLY A 358 6.14 -10.38 -19.54
CA GLY A 358 5.28 -10.54 -18.36
C GLY A 358 5.13 -9.26 -17.54
N ALA A 359 6.21 -8.52 -17.29
CA ALA A 359 6.18 -7.23 -16.61
C ALA A 359 5.35 -6.20 -17.38
N VAL A 360 5.55 -6.08 -18.70
CA VAL A 360 4.74 -5.20 -19.58
C VAL A 360 3.26 -5.54 -19.47
N ALA A 361 2.89 -6.82 -19.60
CA ALA A 361 1.50 -7.25 -19.57
C ALA A 361 0.83 -7.00 -18.20
N THR A 362 1.53 -7.29 -17.10
CA THR A 362 0.97 -7.19 -15.74
C THR A 362 0.91 -5.75 -15.23
N LEU A 363 1.95 -4.93 -15.46
CA LEU A 363 1.94 -3.51 -15.13
C LEU A 363 0.97 -2.74 -16.04
N GLY A 364 0.92 -3.06 -17.33
CA GLY A 364 -0.06 -2.48 -18.26
C GLY A 364 -1.50 -2.78 -17.83
N ALA A 365 -1.81 -4.03 -17.47
CA ALA A 365 -3.12 -4.42 -16.95
C ALA A 365 -3.46 -3.72 -15.62
N MET A 366 -2.50 -3.59 -14.70
CA MET A 366 -2.64 -2.87 -13.43
C MET A 366 -2.98 -1.40 -13.67
N ILE A 367 -2.13 -0.68 -14.41
CA ILE A 367 -2.27 0.76 -14.66
C ILE A 367 -3.56 1.05 -15.43
N TRP A 368 -3.92 0.20 -16.41
CA TRP A 368 -5.18 0.33 -17.13
C TRP A 368 -6.39 0.19 -16.20
N ARG A 369 -6.46 -0.91 -15.41
CA ARG A 369 -7.66 -1.27 -14.63
C ARG A 369 -7.81 -0.53 -13.30
N VAL A 370 -6.72 -0.13 -12.63
CA VAL A 370 -6.79 0.41 -11.26
C VAL A 370 -7.65 1.66 -11.16
N LYS A 371 -8.57 1.67 -10.18
CA LYS A 371 -9.50 2.76 -9.89
C LYS A 371 -9.02 3.53 -8.66
N LEU A 372 -8.06 4.42 -8.86
CA LEU A 372 -7.34 5.18 -7.82
C LEU A 372 -8.23 5.84 -6.75
N LYS A 373 -9.49 6.16 -7.05
CA LYS A 373 -10.47 6.74 -6.10
C LYS A 373 -11.13 5.71 -5.16
N SER A 374 -10.81 4.42 -5.30
CA SER A 374 -11.40 3.30 -4.54
C SER A 374 -10.33 2.58 -3.71
N VAL A 375 -10.38 2.77 -2.39
CA VAL A 375 -9.44 2.17 -1.42
C VAL A 375 -9.36 0.65 -1.58
N ALA A 376 -10.49 -0.03 -1.82
CA ALA A 376 -10.55 -1.48 -2.00
C ALA A 376 -9.93 -1.95 -3.33
N ASP A 377 -10.01 -1.13 -4.39
CA ASP A 377 -9.43 -1.44 -5.70
C ASP A 377 -7.91 -1.24 -5.68
N CYS A 378 -7.43 -0.16 -5.05
CA CYS A 378 -6.00 0.08 -4.78
C CYS A 378 -5.41 -1.03 -3.91
N TRP A 379 -6.08 -1.46 -2.83
CA TRP A 379 -5.65 -2.58 -2.00
C TRP A 379 -5.62 -3.91 -2.79
N TRP A 380 -6.61 -4.15 -3.65
CA TRP A 380 -6.63 -5.34 -4.50
C TRP A 380 -5.45 -5.35 -5.47
N TRP A 381 -5.14 -4.22 -6.13
CA TRP A 381 -4.02 -4.12 -7.06
C TRP A 381 -2.65 -4.16 -6.36
N PHE A 382 -2.50 -3.56 -5.18
CA PHE A 382 -1.29 -3.72 -4.37
C PHE A 382 -1.07 -5.18 -3.93
N ARG A 383 -2.12 -5.86 -3.43
CA ARG A 383 -2.02 -7.26 -2.98
C ARG A 383 -1.75 -8.24 -4.11
N ASN A 384 -2.56 -8.19 -5.17
CA ASN A 384 -2.50 -9.19 -6.25
C ASN A 384 -1.46 -8.83 -7.31
N GLY A 385 -1.24 -7.54 -7.55
CA GLY A 385 -0.20 -7.03 -8.44
C GLY A 385 1.22 -7.40 -8.02
N CYS A 386 1.46 -7.53 -6.70
CA CYS A 386 2.66 -8.13 -6.12
C CYS A 386 2.95 -9.50 -6.74
N TRP A 387 1.98 -10.41 -6.69
CA TRP A 387 2.10 -11.77 -7.24
C TRP A 387 2.00 -11.82 -8.76
N MET A 388 1.22 -10.95 -9.40
CA MET A 388 1.13 -10.90 -10.86
C MET A 388 2.45 -10.46 -11.49
N THR A 389 2.98 -9.29 -11.11
CA THR A 389 4.22 -8.76 -11.70
C THR A 389 5.44 -9.51 -11.17
N GLY A 390 5.50 -9.73 -9.84
CA GLY A 390 6.60 -10.45 -9.22
C GLY A 390 6.67 -11.91 -9.68
N GLY A 391 5.53 -12.61 -9.68
CA GLY A 391 5.46 -13.98 -10.16
C GLY A 391 5.77 -14.12 -11.65
N ALA A 392 5.37 -13.17 -12.50
CA ALA A 392 5.72 -13.19 -13.92
C ALA A 392 7.23 -13.00 -14.16
N ILE A 393 7.85 -12.02 -13.49
CA ILE A 393 9.30 -11.79 -13.58
C ILE A 393 10.08 -13.00 -13.03
N SER A 394 9.66 -13.56 -11.88
CA SER A 394 10.28 -14.77 -11.33
C SER A 394 10.09 -16.00 -12.22
N ALA A 395 8.93 -16.17 -12.88
CA ALA A 395 8.68 -17.30 -13.77
C ALA A 395 9.52 -17.23 -15.05
N GLY A 396 9.67 -16.05 -15.65
CA GLY A 396 10.55 -15.83 -16.80
C GLY A 396 12.03 -16.04 -16.46
N LEU A 397 12.49 -15.51 -15.32
CA LEU A 397 13.86 -15.71 -14.84
C LEU A 397 14.15 -17.17 -14.46
N LEU A 398 13.19 -17.88 -13.88
CA LEU A 398 13.31 -19.32 -13.59
C LEU A 398 13.35 -20.14 -14.88
N GLY A 399 12.51 -19.81 -15.86
CA GLY A 399 12.52 -20.44 -17.17
C GLY A 399 13.85 -20.22 -17.91
N GLU A 400 14.39 -19.00 -17.85
CA GLU A 400 15.70 -18.66 -18.42
C GLU A 400 16.84 -19.43 -17.75
N TYR A 401 16.90 -19.44 -16.41
CA TYR A 401 17.89 -20.20 -15.66
C TYR A 401 17.85 -21.70 -16.03
N LEU A 402 16.66 -22.29 -16.13
CA LEU A 402 16.50 -23.69 -16.53
C LEU A 402 16.88 -23.91 -18.00
N ALA A 403 16.59 -22.97 -18.91
CA ALA A 403 17.00 -23.06 -20.31
C ALA A 403 18.53 -23.07 -20.46
N GLN A 404 19.25 -22.21 -19.72
CA GLN A 404 20.71 -22.22 -19.71
C GLN A 404 21.28 -23.48 -19.01
N LEU A 405 20.73 -23.88 -17.86
CA LEU A 405 21.13 -25.10 -17.15
C LEU A 405 20.98 -26.39 -17.99
N PHE A 406 19.98 -26.44 -18.88
CA PHE A 406 19.75 -27.56 -19.80
C PHE A 406 20.31 -27.32 -21.21
N GLY A 407 21.16 -26.31 -21.42
CA GLY A 407 21.87 -26.09 -22.69
C GLY A 407 20.99 -25.73 -23.89
N TRP A 408 19.79 -25.17 -23.68
CA TRP A 408 18.80 -24.89 -24.76
C TRP A 408 19.28 -23.91 -25.83
N TYR A 409 20.35 -23.17 -25.58
CA TYR A 409 20.88 -22.14 -26.48
C TYR A 409 22.18 -22.55 -27.19
N GLY A 410 22.72 -23.75 -26.92
CA GLY A 410 23.96 -24.24 -27.54
C GLY A 410 25.20 -23.37 -27.28
N ASP A 411 26.21 -23.55 -28.11
CA ASP A 411 27.52 -22.90 -27.98
C ASP A 411 27.49 -21.41 -28.40
N ASP A 412 26.38 -20.93 -29.01
CA ASP A 412 26.08 -19.54 -29.43
C ASP A 412 26.20 -18.47 -28.31
N VAL A 413 26.40 -18.91 -27.06
CA VAL A 413 26.58 -18.09 -25.86
C VAL A 413 28.06 -17.97 -25.46
N GLU A 414 28.90 -18.99 -25.70
CA GLU A 414 30.35 -18.90 -25.43
C GLU A 414 31.03 -17.96 -26.43
N GLU A 415 30.73 -18.09 -27.73
CA GLU A 415 31.23 -17.19 -28.78
C GLU A 415 30.88 -15.72 -28.49
N LYS A 416 29.69 -15.46 -27.91
CA LYS A 416 29.30 -14.11 -27.47
C LYS A 416 29.99 -13.64 -26.20
N LYS A 417 30.31 -14.53 -25.26
CA LYS A 417 31.08 -14.18 -24.06
C LYS A 417 32.51 -13.80 -24.42
N GLU A 418 33.16 -14.55 -25.31
CA GLU A 418 34.49 -14.19 -25.83
C GLU A 418 34.46 -12.81 -26.51
N VAL A 419 33.54 -12.60 -27.46
CA VAL A 419 33.41 -11.34 -28.23
C VAL A 419 33.02 -10.12 -27.37
N LEU A 420 32.42 -10.31 -26.19
CA LEU A 420 32.14 -9.24 -25.23
C LEU A 420 33.24 -9.04 -24.17
N SER A 421 34.27 -9.89 -24.16
CA SER A 421 35.42 -9.82 -23.25
C SER A 421 36.70 -9.28 -23.88
N ALA A 422 36.65 -8.96 -25.18
CA ALA A 422 37.75 -8.45 -26.01
C ALA A 422 37.55 -6.97 -26.41
#